data_AF-T1IAQ5-F1
#
_entry.id   AF-T1IAQ5-F1
#
_cell.length_a   1.000
_cell.length_b   1.000
_cell.length_c   1.000
_cell.angle_alpha   90.00
_cell.angle_beta   90.00
_cell.angle_gamma   90.00
#
_symmetry.space_group_name_H-M   'P 1'
#
loop_
_entity.id
_entity.type
_entity.pdbx_description
1 polymer ?
#
loop_
_entity_poly.entity_id
_entity_poly.type
_entity_poly.pdbx_seq_one_letter_code
_entity_poly.pdbx_strand_id
1 'polypeptide(L)'
;MHLTLRLCLFKLPNGHIFRGKDRLVKRVTQKAVETLKKDYEREEANMLYLRYPYLSLEQSSGHAKALKKQEKWRNKFLIAAKEKFSKHRTLEDELSHLKVNENWEFEAGSRV
;
A
#
# COMPACT_ATOMS: atom_id res chain seq x y z
N MET A 1 3.00 8.74 -45.61
CA MET A 1 4.41 8.52 -45.20
C MET A 1 4.88 9.50 -44.10
N HIS A 2 3.99 9.97 -43.20
CA HIS A 2 4.39 10.94 -42.15
C HIS A 2 4.80 10.25 -40.83
N LEU A 3 4.26 9.05 -40.54
CA LEU A 3 4.56 8.29 -39.33
C LEU A 3 5.89 7.52 -39.42
N THR A 4 6.26 7.06 -40.63
CA THR A 4 7.50 6.32 -40.90
C THR A 4 8.75 7.15 -40.66
N LEU A 5 8.74 8.44 -41.03
CA LEU A 5 9.83 9.38 -40.76
C LEU A 5 10.10 9.55 -39.26
N ARG A 6 9.05 9.66 -38.43
CA ARG A 6 9.18 9.83 -36.97
C ARG A 6 9.82 8.61 -36.28
N LEU A 7 9.55 7.41 -36.78
CA LEU A 7 10.19 6.16 -36.32
C LEU A 7 11.66 6.06 -36.77
N CYS A 8 12.02 6.62 -37.92
CA CYS A 8 13.41 6.66 -38.38
C CYS A 8 14.27 7.70 -37.64
N LEU A 9 13.68 8.79 -37.13
CA LEU A 9 14.42 9.83 -36.38
C LEU A 9 14.93 9.33 -35.01
N PHE A 10 14.19 8.43 -34.35
CA PHE A 10 14.59 7.85 -33.06
C PHE A 10 14.68 6.32 -33.20
N LYS A 11 15.88 5.80 -33.48
CA LYS A 11 16.15 4.36 -33.54
C LYS A 11 16.07 3.74 -32.14
N LEU A 12 14.85 3.45 -31.69
CA LEU A 12 14.60 2.65 -30.50
C LEU A 12 14.50 1.16 -30.90
N PRO A 13 14.90 0.23 -30.02
CA PRO A 13 14.73 -1.19 -30.27
C PRO A 13 13.25 -1.55 -30.45
N ASN A 14 12.94 -2.44 -31.39
CA ASN A 14 11.58 -2.90 -31.61
C ASN A 14 11.13 -3.83 -30.45
N GLY A 15 9.91 -3.67 -29.95
CA GLY A 15 9.38 -4.47 -28.83
C GLY A 15 9.80 -3.96 -27.43
N HIS A 16 10.18 -4.87 -26.52
CA HIS A 16 10.49 -4.50 -25.13
C HIS A 16 11.83 -3.78 -25.00
N ILE A 17 11.77 -2.46 -24.80
CA ILE A 17 12.92 -1.54 -24.85
C ILE A 17 14.08 -1.89 -23.89
N PHE A 18 13.81 -2.45 -22.71
CA PHE A 18 14.84 -2.72 -21.68
C PHE A 18 15.17 -4.20 -21.48
N ARG A 19 14.68 -5.09 -22.36
CA ARG A 19 14.85 -6.55 -22.22
C ARG A 19 15.17 -7.18 -23.58
N GLY A 20 15.68 -8.42 -23.59
CA GLY A 20 16.01 -9.13 -24.83
C GLY A 20 17.37 -8.76 -25.43
N LYS A 21 17.58 -9.17 -26.69
CA LYS A 21 18.85 -9.03 -27.43
C LYS A 21 19.10 -7.57 -27.82
N ASP A 22 18.13 -6.94 -28.47
CA ASP A 22 18.21 -5.54 -28.89
C ASP A 22 17.50 -4.67 -27.84
N ARG A 23 18.29 -4.01 -26.98
CA ARG A 23 17.78 -3.21 -25.86
C ARG A 23 18.46 -1.84 -25.77
N LEU A 24 17.73 -0.88 -25.20
CA LEU A 24 18.27 0.42 -24.86
C LEU A 24 19.10 0.30 -23.58
N VAL A 25 20.42 0.28 -23.74
CA VAL A 25 21.35 0.24 -22.59
C VAL A 25 21.50 1.65 -22.03
N LYS A 26 20.99 1.85 -20.81
CA LYS A 26 21.22 3.08 -20.05
C LYS A 26 22.68 3.11 -19.59
N ARG A 27 23.44 4.11 -20.04
CA ARG A 27 24.82 4.32 -19.60
C ARG A 27 24.86 4.78 -18.15
N VAL A 28 25.85 4.30 -17.41
CA VAL A 28 26.10 4.74 -16.04
C VAL A 28 26.60 6.19 -16.10
N THR A 29 25.92 7.09 -15.40
CA THR A 29 26.32 8.49 -15.28
C THR A 29 27.25 8.66 -14.08
N GLN A 30 28.15 9.64 -14.12
CA GLN A 30 29.03 9.95 -12.98
C GLN A 30 28.24 10.22 -11.69
N LYS A 31 27.13 10.97 -11.81
CA LYS A 31 26.21 11.21 -10.69
C LYS A 31 25.69 9.92 -10.04
N ALA A 32 25.36 8.89 -10.84
CA ALA A 32 24.90 7.62 -10.30
C ALA A 32 26.00 6.91 -9.50
N VAL A 33 27.26 7.01 -9.95
CA VAL A 33 28.42 6.47 -9.21
C VAL A 33 28.63 7.23 -7.91
N GLU A 34 28.54 8.55 -7.93
CA GLU A 34 28.69 9.40 -6.73
C GLU A 34 27.61 9.12 -5.69
N THR A 35 26.35 8.98 -6.10
CA THR A 35 25.25 8.60 -5.19
C THR A 35 25.52 7.25 -4.54
N LEU A 36 25.92 6.26 -5.34
CA LEU A 36 26.23 4.92 -4.84
C LEU A 36 27.39 4.92 -3.84
N LYS A 37 28.44 5.74 -4.06
CA LYS A 37 29.52 5.91 -3.09
C LYS A 37 29.02 6.48 -1.75
N LYS A 38 28.19 7.52 -1.80
CA LYS A 38 27.60 8.13 -0.58
C LYS A 38 26.71 7.15 0.18
N ASP A 39 25.98 6.30 -0.54
CA ASP A 39 25.15 5.27 0.09
C ASP A 39 26.03 4.23 0.79
N TYR A 40 27.14 3.80 0.19
CA TYR A 40 28.11 2.92 0.85
C TYR A 40 28.76 3.55 2.09
N GLU A 41 29.12 4.83 2.04
CA GLU A 41 29.65 5.54 3.22
C GLU A 41 28.62 5.56 4.36
N ARG A 42 27.33 5.76 4.03
CA ARG A 42 26.23 5.72 5.01
C ARG A 42 26.03 4.31 5.57
N GLU A 43 26.07 3.29 4.71
CA GLU A 43 25.95 1.89 5.12
C GLU A 43 27.11 1.49 6.05
N GLU A 44 28.34 1.86 5.72
CA GLU A 44 29.51 1.58 6.57
C GLU A 44 29.38 2.23 7.95
N ALA A 45 28.97 3.50 8.00
CA ALA A 45 28.70 4.19 9.25
C ALA A 45 27.60 3.48 10.07
N ASN A 46 26.49 3.10 9.43
CA ASN A 46 25.40 2.36 10.09
C ASN A 46 25.87 1.00 10.61
N MET A 47 26.67 0.27 9.83
CA MET A 47 27.21 -1.03 10.23
C MET A 47 28.10 -0.89 11.46
N LEU A 48 28.90 0.17 11.55
CA LEU A 48 29.73 0.43 12.73
C LEU A 48 28.86 0.62 14.00
N TYR A 49 27.77 1.37 13.91
CA TYR A 49 26.84 1.56 15.03
C TYR A 49 26.12 0.26 15.42
N LEU A 50 25.73 -0.56 14.44
CA LEU A 50 24.98 -1.80 14.70
C LEU A 50 25.85 -2.96 15.20
N ARG A 51 27.19 -2.87 15.07
CA ARG A 51 28.13 -3.91 15.53
C ARG A 51 28.18 -4.08 17.04
N TYR A 52 27.90 -3.04 17.82
CA TYR A 52 28.05 -3.04 19.27
C TYR A 52 26.69 -2.92 19.96
N PRO A 53 25.97 -4.04 20.16
CA PRO A 53 24.70 -4.03 20.86
C PRO A 53 24.90 -3.74 22.36
N TYR A 54 23.94 -3.02 22.95
CA TYR A 54 23.97 -2.69 24.38
C TYR A 54 23.56 -3.87 25.28
N LEU A 55 22.61 -4.70 24.84
CA LEU A 55 22.13 -5.87 25.57
C LEU A 55 22.51 -7.14 24.83
N SER A 56 22.83 -8.20 25.59
CA SER A 56 22.91 -9.55 25.03
C SER A 56 21.52 -10.07 24.66
N LEU A 57 21.46 -11.09 23.81
CA LEU A 57 20.20 -11.72 23.40
C LEU A 57 19.43 -12.27 24.62
N GLU A 58 20.14 -12.83 25.58
CA GLU A 58 19.56 -13.37 26.81
C GLU A 58 18.94 -12.26 27.66
N GLN A 59 19.62 -11.12 27.82
CA GLN A 59 19.12 -9.97 28.57
C GLN A 59 17.93 -9.29 27.88
N SER A 60 17.91 -9.30 26.54
CA SER A 60 16.80 -8.75 25.77
C SER A 60 15.54 -9.63 25.85
N SER A 61 15.67 -10.91 26.21
CA SER A 61 14.52 -11.80 26.33
C SER A 61 13.54 -11.30 27.39
N GLY A 62 12.30 -11.00 26.98
CA GLY A 62 11.21 -10.62 27.90
C GLY A 62 11.25 -9.21 28.47
N HIS A 63 12.28 -8.39 28.21
CA HIS A 63 12.42 -7.04 28.79
C HIS A 63 11.21 -6.12 28.51
N ALA A 64 10.57 -6.26 27.35
CA ALA A 64 9.44 -5.44 26.92
C ALA A 64 8.06 -6.07 27.19
N LYS A 65 7.97 -7.21 27.89
CA LYS A 65 6.71 -7.95 28.08
C LYS A 65 5.68 -7.13 28.87
N ALA A 66 6.12 -6.39 29.89
CA ALA A 66 5.26 -5.52 30.69
C ALA A 66 4.59 -4.42 29.87
N LEU A 67 5.21 -4.02 28.75
CA LEU A 67 4.74 -2.92 27.91
C LEU A 67 3.55 -3.31 27.02
N LYS A 68 3.28 -4.61 26.84
CA LYS A 68 2.15 -5.19 26.09
C LYS A 68 1.93 -4.61 24.68
N LYS A 69 2.98 -4.06 24.05
CA LYS A 69 2.90 -3.39 22.73
C LYS A 69 2.39 -4.34 21.64
N GLN A 70 2.92 -5.56 21.62
CA GLN A 70 2.54 -6.58 20.64
C GLN A 70 1.07 -6.99 20.80
N GLU A 71 0.60 -7.18 22.04
CA GLU A 71 -0.80 -7.49 22.34
C GLU A 71 -1.73 -6.36 21.90
N LYS A 72 -1.38 -5.10 22.22
CA LYS A 72 -2.15 -3.92 21.79
C LYS A 72 -2.22 -3.84 20.26
N TRP A 73 -1.10 -4.06 19.57
CA TRP A 73 -1.05 -4.05 18.11
C TRP A 73 -1.96 -5.15 17.54
N ARG A 74 -1.80 -6.41 17.97
CA ARG A 74 -2.66 -7.53 17.53
C ARG A 74 -4.15 -7.26 17.80
N ASN A 75 -4.49 -6.75 18.98
CA ASN A 75 -5.88 -6.46 19.32
C ASN A 75 -6.49 -5.39 18.40
N LYS A 76 -5.71 -4.36 18.00
CA LYS A 76 -6.18 -3.37 17.03
C LYS A 76 -6.55 -4.01 15.69
N PHE A 77 -5.74 -4.93 15.17
CA PHE A 77 -6.08 -5.65 13.94
C PHE A 77 -7.31 -6.53 14.10
N LEU A 78 -7.44 -7.22 15.24
CA LEU A 78 -8.61 -8.05 15.51
C LEU A 78 -9.89 -7.22 15.60
N ILE A 79 -9.84 -6.06 16.26
CA ILE A 79 -10.98 -5.14 16.35
C ILE A 79 -11.35 -4.62 14.96
N ALA A 80 -10.38 -4.13 14.18
CA ALA A 80 -10.62 -3.63 12.82
C ALA A 80 -11.21 -4.72 11.90
N ALA A 81 -10.76 -5.97 12.04
CA ALA A 81 -11.31 -7.10 11.29
C ALA A 81 -12.76 -7.40 11.71
N LYS A 82 -13.09 -7.31 12.99
CA LYS A 82 -14.46 -7.49 13.51
C LYS A 82 -15.40 -6.38 13.04
N GLU A 83 -14.97 -5.12 13.11
CA GLU A 83 -15.73 -3.96 12.64
C GLU A 83 -16.11 -4.07 11.16
N LYS A 84 -15.24 -4.65 10.32
CA LYS A 84 -15.54 -4.91 8.91
C LYS A 84 -16.70 -5.90 8.73
N PHE A 85 -16.89 -6.83 9.67
CA PHE A 85 -17.88 -7.90 9.58
C PHE A 85 -19.19 -7.57 10.31
N SER A 86 -19.14 -6.83 11.44
CA SER A 86 -20.30 -6.56 12.29
C SER A 86 -21.03 -5.26 11.95
N LYS A 87 -21.53 -5.11 10.73
CA LYS A 87 -22.58 -4.11 10.49
C LYS A 87 -23.90 -4.69 10.99
N HIS A 88 -24.28 -4.36 12.21
CA HIS A 88 -25.61 -4.67 12.72
C HIS A 88 -26.64 -3.98 11.82
N ARG A 89 -27.55 -4.76 11.24
CA ARG A 89 -28.76 -4.23 10.58
C ARG A 89 -29.90 -4.33 11.57
N THR A 90 -30.60 -3.23 11.80
CA THR A 90 -31.81 -3.20 12.63
C THR A 90 -33.03 -3.44 11.73
N LEU A 91 -34.09 -4.04 12.28
CA LEU A 91 -35.33 -4.25 11.54
C LEU A 91 -35.99 -2.91 11.20
N GLU A 92 -35.81 -1.91 12.06
CA GLU A 92 -36.25 -0.54 11.86
C GLU A 92 -35.66 0.07 10.59
N ASP A 93 -34.36 -0.12 10.35
CA ASP A 93 -33.68 0.37 9.14
C ASP A 93 -34.27 -0.27 7.87
N GLU A 94 -34.59 -1.58 7.91
CA GLU A 94 -35.18 -2.31 6.79
C GLU A 94 -36.64 -1.92 6.54
N LEU A 95 -37.44 -1.78 7.60
CA LEU A 95 -38.86 -1.42 7.52
C LEU A 95 -39.09 0.06 7.20
N SER A 96 -38.10 0.93 7.43
CA SER A 96 -38.18 2.36 7.09
C SER A 96 -38.49 2.62 5.62
N HIS A 97 -38.07 1.72 4.71
CA HIS A 97 -38.32 1.83 3.28
C HIS A 97 -39.82 1.78 2.91
N LEU A 98 -40.66 1.14 3.73
CA LEU A 98 -42.10 1.05 3.48
C LEU A 98 -42.82 2.40 3.60
N LYS A 99 -42.21 3.36 4.32
CA LYS A 99 -42.75 4.71 4.51
C LYS A 99 -42.65 5.60 3.27
N VAL A 100 -41.87 5.21 2.26
CA VAL A 100 -41.72 5.99 1.01
C VAL A 100 -43.04 6.16 0.27
N ASN A 101 -43.96 5.19 0.43
CA ASN A 101 -45.28 5.21 -0.21
C ASN A 101 -46.40 5.69 0.75
N GLU A 102 -46.06 6.17 1.96
CA GLU A 102 -47.05 6.74 2.87
C GLU A 102 -47.49 8.11 2.34
N ASN A 103 -48.69 8.16 1.77
CA ASN A 103 -49.31 9.38 1.30
C ASN A 103 -50.30 9.90 2.35
N TRP A 104 -50.23 11.19 2.68
CA TRP A 104 -51.06 11.79 3.73
C TRP A 104 -52.56 11.85 3.37
N GLU A 105 -52.87 11.80 2.07
CA GLU A 105 -54.22 11.89 1.50
C GLU A 105 -54.66 10.55 0.88
N PHE A 106 -54.52 9.44 1.62
CA PHE A 106 -54.99 8.14 1.14
C PHE A 106 -56.52 8.08 1.07
N GLU A 107 -57.10 8.45 -0.08
CA GLU A 107 -58.47 8.11 -0.44
C GLU A 107 -58.52 6.66 -0.92
N ALA A 108 -59.11 5.76 -0.11
CA ALA A 108 -59.28 4.36 -0.45
C ALA A 108 -60.23 4.21 -1.66
N GLY A 109 -59.71 4.24 -2.90
CA GLY A 109 -60.58 4.05 -4.07
C GLY A 109 -60.03 4.24 -5.48
N SER A 110 -58.83 4.77 -5.73
CA SER A 110 -58.35 4.97 -7.11
C SER A 110 -57.35 3.90 -7.54
N ARG A 111 -57.83 3.00 -8.40
CA ARG A 111 -57.10 1.91 -9.02
C ARG A 111 -56.64 2.35 -10.41
N VAL A 112 -55.33 2.49 -10.64
CA VAL A 112 -54.65 2.27 -11.94
C VAL A 112 -53.24 1.75 -11.66
#